data_AF-A0A9E7H1U2-F1
#
_entry.id   AF-A0A9E7H1U2-F1
#
_cell.length_a   1.000
_cell.length_b   1.000
_cell.length_c   1.000
_cell.angle_alpha   90.00
_cell.angle_beta   90.00
_cell.angle_gamma   90.00
#
_symmetry.space_group_name_H-M   'P 1'
#
loop_
_entity.id
_entity.type
_entity.pdbx_description
1 polymer ?
#
loop_
_entity_poly.entity_id
_entity_poly.type
_entity_poly.pdbx_seq_one_letter_code
_entity_poly.pdbx_strand_id
1 'polypeptide(L)'
;MNSDSRRWERLTSGRNPSKQKHRLNAEEVLERKLGFDLFTEGDKRLGWLLTFSPSSWEDQETNKIYSCVDLYFVSQDGLTFKVKHKFPPYFYAATKDKMELEVEAYLRRRYERQITDVEIVDKEDLDLKNHLSGLNRSYLKLSFDTVQQLIHVKNDLMHVVERNQSKLDAAEAFESIHIGGRKERPQDLMDCIIDLREYDVPYHVRFAIDNDVRCGLWYDISVFSAGILLEKRSDLLQRAEVHVCAFDIETTKLPLKFPDAEYDLIMMISYMIDGQGYLIINRECVGEDIEDLEYTPKPEFEGCFKVRNVKDEGELLKAWFAHMQEAKPELVEFGDGKTMPFLDLPKSEQQLKLKERLKKYCQKAYKRVLDKPVTELREAGICMRENPFYVDTVRSFRDRRYEYKGLNKVWKGKLADAKASRNQMNIQEAQDMVVLYDSLQLAHKCILNSFYGYVMRK
;
A
#
# COMPACT_ATOMS: atom_id res chain seq x y z
N MET A 1 44.78 -48.40 46.29
CA MET A 1 44.42 -48.26 44.86
C MET A 1 42.91 -48.35 44.76
N ASN A 2 42.28 -47.28 44.27
CA ASN A 2 40.85 -47.06 43.97
C ASN A 2 39.78 -47.57 44.94
N SER A 3 39.22 -46.62 45.69
CA SER A 3 38.00 -46.74 46.47
C SER A 3 36.76 -46.47 45.60
N ASP A 4 35.92 -47.49 45.45
CA ASP A 4 34.54 -47.37 45.03
C ASP A 4 33.71 -46.55 46.02
N SER A 5 33.07 -45.48 45.54
CA SER A 5 31.95 -44.84 46.21
C SER A 5 31.04 -44.14 45.21
N ARG A 6 29.79 -44.61 45.21
CA ARG A 6 28.64 -44.19 44.40
C ARG A 6 28.42 -42.67 44.46
N ARG A 7 28.30 -42.01 43.31
CA ARG A 7 27.71 -40.67 43.20
C ARG A 7 26.76 -40.61 42.01
N TRP A 8 25.53 -40.21 42.30
CA TRP A 8 24.43 -40.01 41.36
C TRP A 8 24.77 -38.97 40.29
N GLU A 9 24.77 -39.37 39.02
CA GLU A 9 24.64 -38.44 37.90
C GLU A 9 23.15 -38.34 37.50
N ARG A 10 22.57 -37.17 37.76
CA ARG A 10 21.27 -36.77 37.24
C ARG A 10 21.36 -36.71 35.73
N LEU A 11 20.67 -37.64 35.06
CA LEU A 11 20.22 -37.45 33.68
C LEU A 11 19.30 -36.22 33.65
N THR A 12 19.85 -35.07 33.31
CA THR A 12 19.05 -33.93 32.87
C THR A 12 18.48 -34.30 31.50
N SER A 13 17.25 -34.80 31.49
CA SER A 13 16.43 -34.87 30.28
C SER A 13 16.26 -33.45 29.76
N GLY A 14 17.06 -33.08 28.76
CA GLY A 14 16.84 -31.86 27.98
C GLY A 14 15.46 -31.92 27.37
N ARG A 15 14.55 -31.08 27.86
CA ARG A 15 13.30 -30.77 27.18
C ARG A 15 13.66 -30.19 25.82
N ASN A 16 13.40 -30.93 24.75
CA ASN A 16 13.27 -30.34 23.43
C ASN A 16 12.22 -29.21 23.52
N PRO A 17 12.52 -27.97 23.07
CA PRO A 17 11.48 -26.98 22.85
C PRO A 17 10.47 -27.58 21.87
N SER A 18 9.20 -27.60 22.28
CA SER A 18 8.10 -28.15 21.50
C SER A 18 8.06 -27.51 20.12
N LYS A 19 8.13 -28.32 19.06
CA LYS A 19 7.75 -27.94 17.70
C LYS A 19 6.33 -27.37 17.76
N GLN A 20 6.19 -26.05 17.69
CA GLN A 20 4.90 -25.38 17.62
C GLN A 20 4.28 -25.81 16.28
N LYS A 21 3.34 -26.76 16.31
CA LYS A 21 2.71 -27.29 15.10
C LYS A 21 1.71 -26.25 14.61
N HIS A 22 2.14 -25.33 13.76
CA HIS A 22 1.26 -24.34 13.13
C HIS A 22 0.04 -25.02 12.49
N ARG A 23 -1.15 -24.62 12.92
CA ARG A 23 -2.41 -25.10 12.33
C ARG A 23 -2.68 -24.22 11.11
N LEU A 24 -2.30 -24.73 9.94
CA LEU A 24 -2.48 -24.04 8.68
C LEU A 24 -3.96 -23.93 8.34
N ASN A 25 -4.39 -22.75 7.89
CA ASN A 25 -5.73 -22.58 7.31
C ASN A 25 -5.79 -23.16 5.88
N ALA A 26 -6.96 -23.17 5.24
CA ALA A 26 -7.14 -23.77 3.92
C ALA A 26 -6.32 -23.07 2.82
N GLU A 27 -6.16 -21.75 2.91
CA GLU A 27 -5.37 -20.94 1.99
C GLU A 27 -3.87 -21.25 2.15
N GLU A 28 -3.37 -21.33 3.38
CA GLU A 28 -1.97 -21.66 3.67
C GLU A 28 -1.60 -23.10 3.25
N VAL A 29 -2.56 -24.03 3.31
CA VAL A 29 -2.37 -25.39 2.76
C VAL A 29 -2.27 -25.35 1.23
N LEU A 30 -3.03 -24.49 0.56
CA LEU A 30 -2.97 -24.32 -0.89
C LEU A 30 -1.65 -23.67 -1.31
N GLU A 31 -1.27 -22.55 -0.69
CA GLU A 31 -0.02 -21.84 -0.97
C GLU A 31 1.20 -22.74 -0.80
N ARG A 32 1.20 -23.56 0.25
CA ARG A 32 2.24 -24.58 0.46
C ARG A 32 2.33 -25.56 -0.71
N LYS A 33 1.20 -26.04 -1.24
CA LYS A 33 1.19 -26.93 -2.41
C LYS A 33 1.76 -26.23 -3.65
N LEU A 34 1.53 -24.92 -3.76
CA LEU A 34 2.06 -24.06 -4.82
C LEU A 34 3.53 -23.63 -4.59
N GLY A 35 4.21 -24.14 -3.55
CA GLY A 35 5.64 -23.90 -3.31
C GLY A 35 5.94 -22.82 -2.27
N PHE A 36 4.94 -22.09 -1.78
CA PHE A 36 5.14 -21.04 -0.78
C PHE A 36 5.06 -21.60 0.64
N ASP A 37 6.04 -22.44 0.99
CA ASP A 37 6.23 -22.92 2.37
C ASP A 37 6.58 -21.75 3.31
N LEU A 38 6.04 -21.78 4.53
CA LEU A 38 6.36 -20.80 5.56
C LEU A 38 7.78 -21.04 6.08
N PHE A 39 8.66 -20.06 5.90
CA PHE A 39 10.00 -20.06 6.48
C PHE A 39 9.93 -19.58 7.94
N THR A 40 10.16 -20.51 8.88
CA THR A 40 10.04 -20.28 10.33
C THR A 40 11.36 -20.35 11.08
N GLU A 41 12.35 -21.05 10.54
CA GLU A 41 13.65 -21.29 11.19
C GLU A 41 14.72 -21.65 10.14
N GLY A 42 15.98 -21.41 10.48
CA GLY A 42 17.14 -21.76 9.67
C GLY A 42 18.05 -20.57 9.38
N ASP A 43 19.02 -20.80 8.51
CA ASP A 43 19.96 -19.76 8.08
C ASP A 43 19.26 -18.67 7.26
N LYS A 44 19.84 -17.47 7.29
CA LYS A 44 19.39 -16.31 6.53
C LYS A 44 19.16 -16.66 5.06
N ARG A 45 18.00 -16.29 4.52
CA ARG A 45 17.64 -16.52 3.11
C ARG A 45 17.59 -15.22 2.33
N LEU A 46 18.19 -15.21 1.15
CA LEU A 46 18.07 -14.13 0.19
C LEU A 46 16.80 -14.36 -0.66
N GLY A 47 15.92 -13.37 -0.72
CA GLY A 47 14.67 -13.45 -1.48
C GLY A 47 14.32 -12.16 -2.20
N TRP A 48 13.84 -12.30 -3.43
CA TRP A 48 13.23 -11.23 -4.20
C TRP A 48 11.73 -11.18 -3.90
N LEU A 49 11.25 -10.05 -3.37
CA LEU A 49 9.87 -9.93 -2.92
C LEU A 49 8.92 -9.80 -4.11
N LEU A 50 8.09 -10.84 -4.34
CA LEU A 50 7.06 -10.85 -5.39
C LEU A 50 5.90 -9.93 -5.02
N THR A 51 5.28 -10.24 -3.88
CA THR A 51 4.05 -9.63 -3.41
C THR A 51 3.93 -9.82 -1.90
N PHE A 52 2.94 -9.14 -1.31
CA PHE A 52 2.56 -9.35 0.08
C PHE A 52 1.07 -9.12 0.26
N SER A 53 0.46 -9.84 1.21
CA SER A 53 -0.98 -9.83 1.46
C SER A 53 -1.29 -9.75 2.96
N PRO A 54 -2.39 -9.07 3.36
CA PRO A 54 -2.89 -9.13 4.73
C PRO A 54 -3.25 -10.57 5.13
N SER A 55 -2.85 -10.97 6.32
CA SER A 55 -3.17 -12.27 6.90
C SER A 55 -3.39 -12.14 8.42
N SER A 56 -3.56 -13.28 9.09
CA SER A 56 -3.63 -13.33 10.54
C SER A 56 -2.84 -14.52 11.10
N TRP A 57 -2.54 -14.46 12.39
CA TRP A 57 -1.85 -15.49 13.13
C TRP A 57 -2.54 -15.73 14.46
N GLU A 58 -2.90 -16.98 14.73
CA GLU A 58 -3.44 -17.42 16.01
C GLU A 58 -2.33 -18.04 16.86
N ASP A 59 -2.03 -17.42 17.99
CA ASP A 59 -1.11 -17.96 18.97
C ASP A 59 -1.74 -19.18 19.66
N GLN A 60 -1.07 -20.33 19.60
CA GLN A 60 -1.66 -21.60 20.03
C GLN A 60 -1.75 -21.77 21.55
N GLU A 61 -0.98 -20.98 22.32
CA GLU A 61 -0.97 -21.06 23.77
C GLU A 61 -2.06 -20.17 24.36
N THR A 62 -2.26 -18.99 23.76
CA THR A 62 -3.18 -17.96 24.24
C THR A 62 -4.50 -17.91 23.46
N ASN A 63 -4.59 -18.58 22.30
CA ASN A 63 -5.65 -18.43 21.28
C ASN A 63 -5.86 -16.97 20.85
N LYS A 64 -4.83 -16.12 21.01
CA LYS A 64 -4.90 -14.72 20.65
C LYS A 64 -4.56 -14.57 19.17
N ILE A 65 -5.41 -13.83 18.46
CA ILE A 65 -5.25 -13.57 17.03
C ILE A 65 -4.51 -12.24 16.85
N TYR A 66 -3.55 -12.22 15.93
CA TYR A 66 -2.80 -11.05 15.52
C TYR A 66 -2.92 -10.83 14.01
N SER A 67 -3.02 -9.58 13.58
CA SER A 67 -2.87 -9.23 12.17
C SER A 67 -1.41 -9.35 11.75
N CYS A 68 -1.20 -9.93 10.57
CA CYS A 68 0.10 -10.18 9.98
C CYS A 68 0.09 -9.80 8.50
N VAL A 69 1.26 -9.67 7.91
CA VAL A 69 1.44 -9.55 6.46
C VAL A 69 2.25 -10.76 5.99
N ASP A 70 1.71 -11.54 5.07
CA ASP A 70 2.43 -12.61 4.39
C ASP A 70 3.25 -11.98 3.26
N LEU A 71 4.55 -12.25 3.22
CA LEU A 71 5.47 -11.79 2.19
C LEU A 71 5.97 -13.00 1.39
N TYR A 72 5.85 -12.95 0.07
CA TYR A 72 6.14 -14.06 -0.85
C TYR A 72 7.41 -13.75 -1.64
N PHE A 73 8.36 -14.68 -1.62
CA PHE A 73 9.70 -14.47 -2.16
C PHE A 73 10.07 -15.55 -3.19
N VAL A 74 10.92 -15.16 -4.13
CA VAL A 74 11.71 -16.06 -4.98
C VAL A 74 13.18 -15.93 -4.62
N SER A 75 13.84 -17.06 -4.40
CA SER A 75 15.27 -17.14 -4.12
C SER A 75 16.09 -17.11 -5.42
N GLN A 76 17.39 -16.89 -5.35
CA GLN A 76 18.25 -16.90 -6.55
C GLN A 76 18.31 -18.24 -7.28
N ASP A 77 18.02 -19.34 -6.59
CA ASP A 77 17.97 -20.69 -7.15
C ASP A 77 16.57 -21.05 -7.70
N GLY A 78 15.65 -20.09 -7.78
CA GLY A 78 14.28 -20.28 -8.24
C GLY A 78 13.34 -20.87 -7.16
N LEU A 79 13.84 -21.18 -5.96
CA LEU A 79 12.96 -21.68 -4.89
C LEU A 79 12.10 -20.57 -4.31
N THR A 80 10.81 -20.86 -4.17
CA THR A 80 9.86 -19.95 -3.54
C THR A 80 9.69 -20.25 -2.06
N PHE A 81 9.37 -19.21 -1.29
CA PHE A 81 9.01 -19.33 0.12
C PHE A 81 8.21 -18.12 0.55
N LYS A 82 7.56 -18.21 1.71
CA LYS A 82 6.92 -17.04 2.34
C LYS A 82 7.35 -16.86 3.77
N VAL A 83 7.22 -15.64 4.28
CA VAL A 83 7.32 -15.34 5.71
C VAL A 83 6.11 -14.55 6.17
N LYS A 84 5.76 -14.65 7.45
CA LYS A 84 4.59 -14.01 8.03
C LYS A 84 4.99 -13.00 9.09
N HIS A 85 4.90 -11.71 8.74
CA HIS A 85 5.32 -10.61 9.60
C HIS A 85 4.17 -10.10 10.44
N LYS A 86 4.23 -10.32 11.76
CA LYS A 86 3.29 -9.72 12.71
C LYS A 86 3.47 -8.20 12.74
N PHE A 87 2.39 -7.46 12.50
CA PHE A 87 2.46 -6.01 12.42
C PHE A 87 1.21 -5.38 13.07
N PRO A 88 1.33 -4.70 14.23
CA PRO A 88 0.18 -4.12 14.91
C PRO A 88 -0.48 -3.01 14.07
N PRO A 89 -1.78 -3.13 13.69
CA PRO A 89 -2.51 -2.02 13.11
C PRO A 89 -2.59 -0.85 14.08
N TYR A 90 -2.62 0.38 13.57
CA TYR A 90 -2.82 1.56 14.41
C TYR A 90 -3.51 2.70 13.66
N PHE A 91 -4.04 3.67 14.42
CA PHE A 91 -4.39 5.01 13.93
C PHE A 91 -4.08 6.06 15.01
N TYR A 92 -4.19 7.34 14.66
CA TYR A 92 -3.92 8.44 15.59
C TYR A 92 -5.21 9.14 16.01
N ALA A 93 -5.29 9.55 17.27
CA ALA A 93 -6.32 10.43 17.78
C ALA A 93 -5.71 11.75 18.26
N ALA A 94 -6.28 12.87 17.83
CA ALA A 94 -5.92 14.19 18.33
C ALA A 94 -6.79 14.55 19.55
N THR A 95 -6.18 15.18 20.54
CA THR A 95 -6.87 15.66 21.73
C THR A 95 -6.83 17.19 21.82
N LYS A 96 -7.69 17.74 22.68
CA LYS A 96 -7.55 19.12 23.16
C LYS A 96 -6.19 19.28 23.86
N ASP A 97 -5.58 20.44 23.69
CA ASP A 97 -4.26 20.76 24.24
C ASP A 97 -4.16 20.40 25.73
N LYS A 98 -3.10 19.69 26.10
CA LYS A 98 -2.75 19.29 27.48
C LYS A 98 -3.66 18.21 28.08
N MET A 99 -4.52 17.58 27.29
CA MET A 99 -5.38 16.48 27.74
C MET A 99 -4.85 15.10 27.34
N GLU A 100 -3.70 15.02 26.68
CA GLU A 100 -3.15 13.80 26.07
C GLU A 100 -3.01 12.68 27.10
N LEU A 101 -2.38 12.97 28.25
CA LEU A 101 -2.14 12.00 29.33
C LEU A 101 -3.44 11.49 29.97
N GLU A 102 -4.42 12.37 30.17
CA GLU A 102 -5.70 11.98 30.79
C GLU A 102 -6.53 11.13 29.83
N VAL A 103 -6.56 11.49 28.54
CA VAL A 103 -7.27 10.74 27.49
C VAL A 103 -6.58 9.41 27.20
N GLU A 104 -5.24 9.34 27.19
CA GLU A 104 -4.47 8.10 27.07
C GLU A 104 -4.88 7.09 28.16
N ALA A 105 -4.79 7.50 29.42
CA ALA A 105 -5.12 6.64 30.55
C ALA A 105 -6.59 6.20 30.52
N TYR A 106 -7.49 7.07 30.06
CA TYR A 106 -8.90 6.75 29.90
C TYR A 106 -9.14 5.72 28.78
N LEU A 107 -8.57 5.93 27.59
CA LEU A 107 -8.73 5.03 26.44
C LEU A 107 -8.17 3.64 26.74
N ARG A 108 -7.01 3.57 27.40
CA ARG A 108 -6.39 2.31 27.84
C ARG A 108 -7.31 1.53 28.78
N ARG A 109 -8.00 2.20 29.70
CA ARG A 109 -8.97 1.56 30.61
C ARG A 109 -10.28 1.18 29.91
N ARG A 110 -10.81 2.06 29.05
CA ARG A 110 -12.09 1.85 28.36
C ARG A 110 -12.02 0.68 27.36
N TYR A 111 -10.90 0.55 26.67
CA TYR A 111 -10.69 -0.42 25.59
C TYR A 111 -9.60 -1.44 25.94
N GLU A 112 -9.48 -1.82 27.21
CA GLU A 112 -8.44 -2.72 27.74
C GLU A 112 -8.32 -4.06 26.95
N ARG A 113 -9.42 -4.53 26.34
CA ARG A 113 -9.44 -5.79 25.57
C ARG A 113 -9.24 -5.60 24.06
N GLN A 114 -9.25 -4.36 23.58
CA GLN A 114 -9.21 -4.04 22.15
C GLN A 114 -7.93 -3.29 21.78
N ILE A 115 -7.51 -2.33 22.61
CA ILE A 115 -6.27 -1.57 22.41
C ILE A 115 -5.14 -2.32 23.10
N THR A 116 -4.10 -2.62 22.32
CA THR A 116 -2.87 -3.24 22.81
C THR A 116 -1.97 -2.21 23.45
N ASP A 117 -1.86 -1.03 22.83
CA ASP A 117 -1.01 0.05 23.34
C ASP A 117 -1.53 1.43 22.93
N VAL A 118 -1.23 2.43 23.76
CA VAL A 118 -1.45 3.85 23.47
C VAL A 118 -0.17 4.60 23.77
N GLU A 119 0.39 5.24 22.74
CA GLU A 119 1.64 6.01 22.83
C GLU A 119 1.36 7.48 22.47
N ILE A 120 1.89 8.42 23.26
CA ILE A 120 1.86 9.85 22.90
C ILE A 120 3.03 10.12 21.96
N VAL A 121 2.73 10.54 20.74
CA VAL A 121 3.73 10.83 19.71
C VAL A 121 3.57 12.23 19.14
N ASP A 122 4.67 12.89 18.84
CA ASP A 122 4.67 14.19 18.17
C ASP A 122 4.80 13.99 16.66
N LYS A 123 3.89 14.60 15.90
CA LYS A 123 3.87 14.56 14.44
C LYS A 123 3.71 15.96 13.85
N GLU A 124 4.28 16.18 12.67
CA GLU A 124 4.10 17.39 11.88
C GLU A 124 2.67 17.47 11.34
N ASP A 125 1.90 18.41 11.86
CA ASP A 125 0.54 18.67 11.40
C ASP A 125 0.57 19.70 10.27
N LEU A 126 0.45 19.23 9.01
CA LEU A 126 0.43 20.11 7.84
C LEU A 126 -0.79 21.05 7.78
N ASP A 127 -1.82 20.82 8.60
CA ASP A 127 -2.96 21.74 8.70
C ASP A 127 -2.66 22.95 9.59
N LEU A 128 -1.55 22.93 10.36
CA LEU A 128 -1.13 24.08 11.17
C LEU A 128 -0.61 25.24 10.30
N LYS A 129 -0.92 26.47 10.73
CA LYS A 129 -0.33 27.69 10.14
C LYS A 129 1.18 27.65 10.42
N ASN A 130 1.99 27.76 9.36
CA ASN A 130 3.45 27.64 9.40
C ASN A 130 3.99 26.22 9.67
N HIS A 131 3.27 25.15 9.31
CA HIS A 131 3.71 23.76 9.44
C HIS A 131 5.13 23.48 8.89
N LEU A 132 5.59 24.21 7.86
CA LEU A 132 6.95 24.08 7.33
C LEU A 132 8.07 24.51 8.29
N SER A 133 7.73 25.19 9.38
CA SER A 133 8.68 25.52 10.44
C SER A 133 8.96 24.34 11.37
N GLY A 134 8.42 23.15 11.10
CA GLY A 134 8.53 21.98 11.96
C GLY A 134 7.62 22.06 13.18
N LEU A 135 6.42 22.62 13.01
CA LEU A 135 5.44 22.67 14.09
C LEU A 135 4.83 21.29 14.27
N ASN A 136 5.07 20.71 15.44
CA ASN A 136 4.54 19.41 15.80
C ASN A 136 3.26 19.57 16.61
N ARG A 137 2.41 18.56 16.52
CA ARG A 137 1.26 18.34 17.37
C ARG A 137 1.38 16.96 18.01
N SER A 138 1.00 16.87 19.28
CA SER A 138 0.93 15.60 19.98
C SER A 138 -0.34 14.84 19.59
N TYR A 139 -0.18 13.56 19.27
CA TYR A 139 -1.25 12.63 18.97
C TYR A 139 -1.14 11.40 19.86
N LEU A 140 -2.28 10.75 20.10
CA LEU A 140 -2.31 9.42 20.68
C LEU A 140 -2.26 8.39 19.55
N LYS A 141 -1.23 7.55 19.51
CA LYS A 141 -1.14 6.39 18.63
C LYS A 141 -1.81 5.20 19.29
N LEU A 142 -2.97 4.79 18.79
CA LEU A 142 -3.70 3.63 19.29
C LEU A 142 -3.30 2.41 18.47
N SER A 143 -2.67 1.42 19.10
CA SER A 143 -2.24 0.17 18.46
C SER A 143 -3.13 -1.00 18.86
N PHE A 144 -3.36 -1.92 17.93
CA PHE A 144 -4.28 -3.04 18.07
C PHE A 144 -3.59 -4.36 17.76
N ASP A 145 -4.16 -5.48 18.21
CA ASP A 145 -3.67 -6.80 17.81
C ASP A 145 -4.23 -7.18 16.43
N THR A 146 -5.46 -6.76 16.13
CA THR A 146 -6.14 -7.06 14.85
C THR A 146 -6.77 -5.85 14.18
N VAL A 147 -6.92 -5.92 12.85
CA VAL A 147 -7.63 -4.89 12.06
C VAL A 147 -9.11 -4.79 12.47
N GLN A 148 -9.73 -5.89 12.91
CA GLN A 148 -11.11 -5.90 13.39
C GLN A 148 -11.27 -5.07 14.68
N GLN A 149 -10.33 -5.19 15.62
CA GLN A 149 -10.31 -4.35 16.83
C GLN A 149 -10.12 -2.88 16.48
N LEU A 150 -9.21 -2.59 15.53
CA LEU A 150 -9.01 -1.24 15.01
C LEU A 150 -10.32 -0.66 14.46
N ILE A 151 -11.01 -1.39 13.57
CA ILE A 151 -12.27 -0.93 12.95
C ILE A 151 -13.35 -0.70 14.01
N HIS A 152 -13.45 -1.57 15.00
CA HIS A 152 -14.42 -1.42 16.08
C HIS A 152 -14.19 -0.13 16.88
N VAL A 153 -12.97 0.07 17.39
CA VAL A 153 -12.63 1.27 18.19
C VAL A 153 -12.69 2.54 17.33
N LYS A 154 -12.26 2.47 16.07
CA LYS A 154 -12.42 3.56 15.11
C LYS A 154 -13.88 3.99 15.01
N ASN A 155 -14.81 3.05 14.75
CA ASN A 155 -16.21 3.40 14.55
C ASN A 155 -16.82 4.03 15.80
N ASP A 156 -16.48 3.52 16.99
CA ASP A 156 -16.90 4.11 18.27
C ASP A 156 -16.38 5.55 18.43
N LEU A 157 -15.10 5.79 18.14
CA LEU A 157 -14.47 7.10 18.29
C LEU A 157 -14.89 8.09 17.20
N MET A 158 -15.18 7.63 15.99
CA MET A 158 -15.65 8.49 14.89
C MET A 158 -16.95 9.21 15.28
N HIS A 159 -17.92 8.49 15.84
CA HIS A 159 -19.17 9.10 16.31
C HIS A 159 -18.94 10.12 17.44
N VAL A 160 -17.96 9.89 18.29
CA VAL A 160 -17.59 10.81 19.36
C VAL A 160 -16.98 12.08 18.78
N VAL A 161 -16.05 11.95 17.83
CA VAL A 161 -15.42 13.07 17.14
C VAL A 161 -16.44 13.91 16.37
N GLU A 162 -17.33 13.28 15.59
CA GLU A 162 -18.42 13.96 14.86
C GLU A 162 -19.32 14.78 15.80
N ARG A 163 -19.67 14.19 16.95
CA ARG A 163 -20.45 14.86 18.00
C ARG A 163 -19.69 16.04 18.60
N ASN A 164 -18.40 15.87 18.87
CA ASN A 164 -17.57 16.89 19.49
C ASN A 164 -17.32 18.07 18.55
N GLN A 165 -17.09 17.80 17.26
CA GLN A 165 -16.97 18.82 16.22
C GLN A 165 -18.28 19.63 16.10
N SER A 166 -19.42 18.94 16.06
CA SER A 166 -20.74 19.62 16.02
C SER A 166 -20.99 20.52 17.23
N LYS A 167 -20.57 20.10 18.44
CA LYS A 167 -20.63 20.91 19.66
C LYS A 167 -19.70 22.12 19.61
N LEU A 168 -18.48 21.94 19.10
CA LEU A 168 -17.50 23.03 18.95
C LEU A 168 -17.99 24.07 17.94
N ASP A 169 -18.48 23.65 16.77
CA ASP A 169 -19.02 24.54 15.75
C ASP A 169 -20.20 25.36 16.29
N ALA A 170 -21.10 24.72 17.04
CA ALA A 170 -22.21 25.40 17.70
C ALA A 170 -21.75 26.42 18.76
N ALA A 171 -20.72 26.07 19.54
CA ALA A 171 -20.15 26.96 20.55
C ALA A 171 -19.42 28.16 19.93
N GLU A 172 -18.63 27.96 18.87
CA GLU A 172 -17.97 29.04 18.13
C GLU A 172 -18.99 29.97 17.46
N ALA A 173 -20.07 29.42 16.88
CA ALA A 173 -21.17 30.20 16.34
C ALA A 173 -21.85 31.06 17.42
N PHE A 174 -21.99 30.54 18.66
CA PHE A 174 -22.59 31.27 19.77
C PHE A 174 -21.66 32.35 20.36
N GLU A 175 -20.37 32.05 20.52
CA GLU A 175 -19.34 33.01 20.97
C GLU A 175 -19.15 34.16 19.98
N SER A 176 -19.32 33.91 18.67
CA SER A 176 -19.28 34.98 17.66
C SER A 176 -20.39 36.03 17.82
N ILE A 177 -21.44 35.73 18.59
CA ILE A 177 -22.60 36.59 18.85
C ILE A 177 -22.55 37.22 20.26
N HIS A 178 -21.85 36.63 21.23
CA HIS A 178 -21.77 37.13 22.61
C HIS A 178 -20.32 37.19 23.13
N ILE A 179 -19.87 38.40 23.47
CA ILE A 179 -18.59 38.63 24.15
C ILE A 179 -18.74 38.25 25.64
N GLY A 180 -18.37 37.02 25.98
CA GLY A 180 -18.06 36.63 27.36
C GLY A 180 -18.79 35.38 27.84
N GLY A 181 -18.11 34.23 27.78
CA GLY A 181 -18.53 32.98 28.40
C GLY A 181 -17.39 32.31 29.16
N ARG A 182 -17.67 31.82 30.38
CA ARG A 182 -16.73 31.06 31.23
C ARG A 182 -16.34 29.73 30.59
N LYS A 183 -15.05 29.37 30.65
CA LYS A 183 -14.55 28.02 30.33
C LYS A 183 -15.00 27.01 31.39
N GLU A 184 -16.08 26.28 31.13
CA GLU A 184 -16.38 25.05 31.87
C GLU A 184 -15.34 23.96 31.56
N ARG A 185 -14.92 23.21 32.58
CA ARG A 185 -14.03 22.07 32.40
C ARG A 185 -14.80 20.95 31.69
N PRO A 186 -14.19 20.23 30.73
CA PRO A 186 -14.84 19.06 30.13
C PRO A 186 -15.16 18.03 31.21
N GLN A 187 -16.44 17.68 31.38
CA GLN A 187 -16.87 16.67 32.35
C GLN A 187 -16.66 15.22 31.87
N ASP A 188 -16.43 15.03 30.56
CA ASP A 188 -16.15 13.72 29.95
C ASP A 188 -14.85 13.78 29.12
N LEU A 189 -13.90 12.89 29.40
CA LEU A 189 -12.62 12.79 28.68
C LEU A 189 -12.81 12.41 27.21
N MET A 190 -13.94 11.78 26.85
CA MET A 190 -14.29 11.52 25.45
C MET A 190 -14.58 12.82 24.68
N ASP A 191 -15.05 13.87 25.35
CA ASP A 191 -15.28 15.19 24.75
C ASP A 191 -13.95 15.95 24.49
N CYS A 192 -12.81 15.39 24.90
CA CYS A 192 -11.47 15.92 24.61
C CYS A 192 -10.85 15.35 23.33
N ILE A 193 -11.42 14.31 22.73
CA ILE A 193 -10.98 13.75 21.44
C ILE A 193 -11.61 14.58 20.31
N ILE A 194 -10.80 15.14 19.42
CA ILE A 194 -11.26 16.15 18.46
C ILE A 194 -11.07 15.76 17.00
N ASP A 195 -10.20 14.79 16.72
CA ASP A 195 -9.94 14.32 15.37
C ASP A 195 -9.35 12.90 15.39
N LEU A 196 -9.58 12.14 14.32
CA LEU A 196 -8.88 10.88 14.06
C LEU A 196 -8.08 11.01 12.76
N ARG A 197 -6.84 10.53 12.76
CA ARG A 197 -5.95 10.56 11.59
C ARG A 197 -5.49 9.16 11.23
N GLU A 198 -5.27 8.96 9.93
CA GLU A 198 -4.65 7.75 9.39
C GLU A 198 -5.42 6.45 9.66
N TYR A 199 -6.71 6.55 10.00
CA TYR A 199 -7.59 5.41 10.31
C TYR A 199 -8.07 4.65 9.06
N ASP A 200 -7.84 5.19 7.87
CA ASP A 200 -8.28 4.68 6.57
C ASP A 200 -7.13 4.14 5.71
N VAL A 201 -5.90 4.16 6.22
CA VAL A 201 -4.74 3.61 5.51
C VAL A 201 -4.86 2.09 5.46
N PRO A 202 -4.85 1.45 4.27
CA PRO A 202 -4.93 0.00 4.16
C PRO A 202 -3.77 -0.66 4.91
N TYR A 203 -4.08 -1.73 5.63
CA TYR A 203 -3.15 -2.36 6.57
C TYR A 203 -1.82 -2.80 5.95
N HIS A 204 -1.84 -3.43 4.77
CA HIS A 204 -0.62 -3.84 4.06
C HIS A 204 0.17 -2.63 3.50
N VAL A 205 -0.52 -1.56 3.11
CA VAL A 205 0.12 -0.30 2.67
C VAL A 205 0.84 0.34 3.86
N ARG A 206 0.20 0.37 5.03
CA ARG A 206 0.83 0.83 6.27
C ARG A 206 2.11 0.06 6.58
N PHE A 207 2.03 -1.27 6.56
CA PHE A 207 3.20 -2.14 6.76
C PHE A 207 4.35 -1.78 5.81
N ALA A 208 4.04 -1.64 4.51
CA ALA A 208 5.03 -1.33 3.49
C ALA A 208 5.69 0.06 3.70
N ILE A 209 4.90 1.07 4.10
CA ILE A 209 5.41 2.41 4.39
C ILE A 209 6.33 2.38 5.60
N ASP A 210 5.85 1.85 6.73
CA ASP A 210 6.55 1.94 8.02
C ASP A 210 7.86 1.12 8.05
N ASN A 211 7.91 0.01 7.30
CA ASN A 211 9.09 -0.86 7.23
C ASN A 211 9.96 -0.63 5.98
N ASP A 212 9.64 0.39 5.16
CA ASP A 212 10.26 0.64 3.84
C ASP A 212 10.34 -0.61 2.93
N VAL A 213 9.33 -1.47 2.99
CA VAL A 213 9.25 -2.68 2.18
C VAL A 213 8.59 -2.38 0.83
N ARG A 214 9.20 -2.85 -0.26
CA ARG A 214 8.71 -2.73 -1.64
C ARG A 214 8.89 -4.04 -2.40
N CYS A 215 7.86 -4.45 -3.12
CA CYS A 215 7.96 -5.54 -4.09
C CYS A 215 8.98 -5.20 -5.17
N GLY A 216 9.53 -6.23 -5.79
CA GLY A 216 10.51 -6.11 -6.86
C GLY A 216 11.95 -5.86 -6.40
N LEU A 217 12.20 -5.92 -5.08
CA LEU A 217 13.52 -5.73 -4.48
C LEU A 217 13.99 -6.98 -3.74
N TRP A 218 15.31 -7.10 -3.60
CA TRP A 218 15.95 -8.16 -2.83
C TRP A 218 16.02 -7.82 -1.34
N TYR A 219 15.79 -8.83 -0.51
CA TYR A 219 15.93 -8.76 0.93
C TYR A 219 16.73 -9.97 1.42
N ASP A 220 17.53 -9.76 2.45
CA ASP A 220 18.05 -10.81 3.31
C ASP A 220 17.04 -11.00 4.46
N ILE A 221 16.50 -12.20 4.61
CA ILE A 221 15.44 -12.54 5.55
C ILE A 221 16.00 -13.43 6.65
N SER A 222 15.88 -12.98 7.90
CA SER A 222 16.22 -13.76 9.08
C SER A 222 14.98 -13.92 9.97
N VAL A 223 14.72 -15.14 10.43
CA VAL A 223 13.58 -15.44 11.31
C VAL A 223 14.09 -15.83 12.68
N PHE A 224 13.55 -15.17 13.70
CA PHE A 224 13.88 -15.40 15.11
C PHE A 224 12.60 -15.67 15.91
N SER A 225 12.74 -16.19 17.12
CA SER A 225 11.59 -16.39 18.03
C SER A 225 10.83 -15.09 18.34
N ALA A 226 11.51 -13.94 18.25
CA ALA A 226 10.94 -12.62 18.53
C ALA A 226 10.29 -11.94 17.31
N GLY A 227 10.52 -12.43 16.10
CA GLY A 227 10.03 -11.80 14.87
C GLY A 227 10.90 -12.04 13.65
N ILE A 228 10.70 -11.22 12.62
CA ILE A 228 11.39 -11.32 11.32
C ILE A 228 12.22 -10.06 11.12
N LEU A 229 13.43 -10.22 10.60
CA LEU A 229 14.27 -9.13 10.13
C LEU A 229 14.36 -9.18 8.60
N LEU A 230 14.03 -8.06 7.96
CA LEU A 230 14.13 -7.86 6.51
C LEU A 230 15.20 -6.82 6.22
N GLU A 231 16.32 -7.23 5.63
CA GLU A 231 17.42 -6.34 5.27
C GLU A 231 17.43 -6.12 3.76
N LYS A 232 17.09 -4.92 3.31
CA LYS A 232 17.05 -4.57 1.88
C LYS A 232 18.45 -4.61 1.26
N ARG A 233 18.59 -5.33 0.14
CA ARG A 233 19.83 -5.50 -0.63
C ARG A 233 19.83 -4.61 -1.87
N SER A 234 20.25 -3.36 -1.70
CA SER A 234 20.33 -2.36 -2.78
C SER A 234 21.48 -2.59 -3.76
N ASP A 235 22.42 -3.46 -3.41
CA ASP A 235 23.54 -3.89 -4.26
C ASP A 235 23.10 -4.86 -5.38
N LEU A 236 21.95 -5.52 -5.22
CA LEU A 236 21.40 -6.46 -6.20
C LEU A 236 20.40 -5.76 -7.12
N LEU A 237 20.85 -5.41 -8.33
CA LEU A 237 20.06 -4.68 -9.32
C LEU A 237 19.28 -5.60 -10.29
N GLN A 238 19.78 -6.81 -10.51
CA GLN A 238 19.14 -7.78 -11.40
C GLN A 238 17.88 -8.34 -10.74
N ARG A 239 16.79 -8.46 -11.50
CA ARG A 239 15.55 -9.06 -11.02
C ARG A 239 15.72 -10.58 -10.87
N ALA A 240 14.94 -11.19 -9.98
CA ALA A 240 14.82 -12.64 -9.97
C ALA A 240 14.18 -13.13 -11.27
N GLU A 241 14.55 -14.34 -11.66
CA GLU A 241 13.81 -15.11 -12.65
C GLU A 241 12.55 -15.64 -11.97
N VAL A 242 11.40 -15.42 -12.60
CA VAL A 242 10.09 -15.81 -12.11
C VAL A 242 9.41 -16.61 -13.21
N HIS A 243 8.71 -17.69 -12.84
CA HIS A 243 7.89 -18.46 -13.75
C HIS A 243 6.62 -17.67 -14.09
N VAL A 244 6.50 -17.30 -15.35
CA VAL A 244 5.38 -16.49 -15.85
C VAL A 244 4.50 -17.35 -16.74
N CYS A 245 3.22 -17.40 -16.41
CA CYS A 245 2.18 -17.98 -17.25
C CYS A 245 1.29 -16.87 -17.81
N ALA A 246 1.31 -16.67 -19.13
CA ALA A 246 0.34 -15.84 -19.82
C ALA A 246 -0.69 -16.74 -20.48
N PHE A 247 -1.99 -16.50 -20.31
CA PHE A 247 -3.04 -17.29 -20.94
C PHE A 247 -4.15 -16.44 -21.55
N ASP A 248 -4.79 -17.00 -22.57
CA ASP A 248 -5.96 -16.45 -23.22
C ASP A 248 -6.95 -17.58 -23.56
N ILE A 249 -8.24 -17.25 -23.52
CA ILE A 249 -9.31 -18.22 -23.76
C ILE A 249 -10.14 -17.80 -24.97
N GLU A 250 -10.53 -18.80 -25.75
CA GLU A 250 -11.53 -18.62 -26.80
C GLU A 250 -12.78 -19.39 -26.43
N THR A 251 -13.93 -18.75 -26.65
CA THR A 251 -15.24 -19.28 -26.29
C THR A 251 -16.14 -19.36 -27.52
N THR A 252 -17.16 -20.19 -27.48
CA THR A 252 -18.28 -20.07 -28.41
C THR A 252 -18.96 -18.72 -28.23
N LYS A 253 -19.70 -18.31 -29.25
CA LYS A 253 -20.57 -17.14 -29.17
C LYS A 253 -21.63 -17.21 -30.25
N LEU A 254 -22.81 -16.65 -29.94
CA LEU A 254 -23.85 -16.45 -30.94
C LEU A 254 -23.40 -15.47 -32.05
N PRO A 255 -23.88 -15.62 -33.29
CA PRO A 255 -23.63 -14.65 -34.35
C PRO A 255 -24.04 -13.25 -33.93
N LEU A 256 -23.14 -12.27 -34.12
CA LEU A 256 -23.31 -10.87 -33.71
C LEU A 256 -23.50 -10.64 -32.19
N LYS A 257 -23.37 -11.72 -31.39
CA LYS A 257 -23.29 -11.82 -29.92
C LYS A 257 -21.89 -11.49 -29.35
N PHE A 258 -21.83 -10.99 -28.12
CA PHE A 258 -20.71 -11.28 -27.22
C PHE A 258 -20.89 -12.67 -26.61
N PRO A 259 -19.81 -13.33 -26.19
CA PRO A 259 -19.89 -14.56 -25.40
C PRO A 259 -20.68 -14.34 -24.11
N ASP A 260 -21.44 -15.35 -23.72
CA ASP A 260 -22.22 -15.38 -22.49
C ASP A 260 -21.86 -16.61 -21.66
N ALA A 261 -21.28 -16.41 -20.47
CA ALA A 261 -20.78 -17.48 -19.64
C ALA A 261 -21.86 -18.45 -19.12
N GLU A 262 -23.15 -18.13 -19.24
CA GLU A 262 -24.22 -19.04 -18.84
C GLU A 262 -24.45 -20.19 -19.85
N TYR A 263 -24.11 -19.99 -21.13
CA TYR A 263 -24.40 -20.98 -22.17
C TYR A 263 -23.34 -21.13 -23.26
N ASP A 264 -22.40 -20.20 -23.38
CA ASP A 264 -21.24 -20.36 -24.25
C ASP A 264 -20.14 -21.17 -23.55
N LEU A 265 -19.53 -22.08 -24.30
CA LEU A 265 -18.49 -22.99 -23.83
C LEU A 265 -17.11 -22.42 -24.14
N ILE A 266 -16.13 -22.71 -23.29
CA ILE A 266 -14.72 -22.52 -23.61
C ILE A 266 -14.33 -23.56 -24.66
N MET A 267 -13.93 -23.08 -25.83
CA MET A 267 -13.47 -23.93 -26.93
C MET A 267 -11.97 -24.21 -26.84
N MET A 268 -11.17 -23.25 -26.38
CA MET A 268 -9.72 -23.36 -26.33
C MET A 268 -9.13 -22.55 -25.17
N ILE A 269 -8.05 -23.06 -24.56
CA ILE A 269 -7.17 -22.27 -23.67
C ILE A 269 -5.77 -22.32 -24.26
N SER A 270 -5.28 -21.17 -24.69
CA SER A 270 -3.90 -20.99 -25.12
C SER A 270 -3.10 -20.37 -23.98
N TYR A 271 -1.88 -20.84 -23.75
CA TYR A 271 -1.04 -20.28 -22.71
C TYR A 271 0.44 -20.51 -22.99
N MET A 272 1.27 -19.64 -22.44
CA MET A 272 2.72 -19.73 -22.51
C MET A 272 3.30 -19.73 -21.10
N ILE A 273 4.16 -20.69 -20.81
CA ILE A 273 4.94 -20.76 -19.56
C ILE A 273 6.41 -20.65 -19.95
N ASP A 274 7.06 -19.57 -19.52
CA ASP A 274 8.50 -19.31 -19.77
C ASP A 274 8.94 -19.53 -21.22
N GLY A 275 8.11 -19.09 -22.17
CA GLY A 275 8.36 -19.20 -23.61
C GLY A 275 7.87 -20.49 -24.28
N GLN A 276 7.52 -21.53 -23.52
CA GLN A 276 6.89 -22.74 -24.08
C GLN A 276 5.38 -22.53 -24.20
N GLY A 277 4.86 -22.63 -25.43
CA GLY A 277 3.43 -22.56 -25.72
C GLY A 277 2.70 -23.89 -25.47
N TYR A 278 1.46 -23.78 -25.05
CA TYR A 278 0.52 -24.88 -24.86
C TYR A 278 -0.87 -24.46 -25.32
N LEU A 279 -1.61 -25.43 -25.86
CA LEU A 279 -2.98 -25.21 -26.32
C LEU A 279 -3.84 -26.40 -25.91
N ILE A 280 -4.87 -26.17 -25.10
CA ILE A 280 -5.86 -27.19 -24.75
C ILE A 280 -7.13 -26.93 -25.56
N ILE A 281 -7.65 -27.96 -26.22
CA ILE A 281 -8.76 -27.85 -27.18
C ILE A 281 -9.94 -28.72 -26.74
N ASN A 282 -11.12 -28.11 -26.66
CA ASN A 282 -12.38 -28.80 -26.44
C ASN A 282 -12.94 -29.37 -27.75
N ARG A 283 -12.95 -30.71 -27.86
CA ARG A 283 -13.43 -31.45 -29.05
C ARG A 283 -14.97 -31.51 -29.16
N GLU A 284 -15.73 -31.02 -28.17
CA GLU A 284 -17.18 -30.77 -28.34
C GLU A 284 -17.43 -29.58 -29.27
N CYS A 285 -16.51 -28.61 -29.30
CA CYS A 285 -16.64 -27.40 -30.11
C CYS A 285 -15.86 -27.48 -31.43
N VAL A 286 -14.65 -28.05 -31.38
CA VAL A 286 -13.78 -28.18 -32.57
C VAL A 286 -14.10 -29.51 -33.27
N GLY A 287 -14.08 -29.55 -34.60
CA GLY A 287 -14.47 -30.74 -35.37
C GLY A 287 -13.38 -31.81 -35.51
N GLU A 288 -12.10 -31.40 -35.54
CA GLU A 288 -10.94 -32.29 -35.72
C GLU A 288 -9.84 -32.06 -34.67
N ASP A 289 -9.02 -33.09 -34.43
CA ASP A 289 -7.85 -32.99 -33.55
C ASP A 289 -6.82 -32.04 -34.20
N ILE A 290 -6.24 -31.15 -33.40
CA ILE A 290 -5.17 -30.26 -33.86
C ILE A 290 -3.82 -30.84 -33.40
N GLU A 291 -2.86 -30.87 -34.32
CA GLU A 291 -1.48 -31.30 -34.05
C GLU A 291 -0.66 -30.16 -33.42
N ASP A 292 0.50 -30.51 -32.84
CA ASP A 292 1.48 -29.53 -32.37
C ASP A 292 1.81 -28.53 -33.49
N LEU A 293 1.85 -27.24 -33.14
CA LEU A 293 1.98 -26.17 -34.11
C LEU A 293 3.02 -25.14 -33.69
N GLU A 294 3.55 -24.42 -34.67
CA GLU A 294 4.47 -23.31 -34.45
C GLU A 294 3.85 -22.02 -34.98
N TYR A 295 3.81 -21.00 -34.12
CA TYR A 295 3.44 -19.64 -34.45
C TYR A 295 4.51 -18.68 -33.95
N THR A 296 5.51 -18.44 -34.79
CA THR A 296 6.63 -17.53 -34.51
C THR A 296 6.48 -16.27 -35.38
N PRO A 297 5.73 -15.24 -34.93
CA PRO A 297 5.48 -14.04 -35.75
C PRO A 297 6.75 -13.21 -35.99
N LYS A 298 7.74 -13.31 -35.08
CA LYS A 298 9.09 -12.77 -35.23
C LYS A 298 10.09 -13.71 -34.55
N PRO A 299 11.38 -13.69 -34.93
CA PRO A 299 12.41 -14.50 -34.28
C PRO A 299 12.53 -14.27 -32.77
N GLU A 300 12.22 -13.07 -32.28
CA GLU A 300 12.27 -12.78 -30.84
C GLU A 300 11.03 -13.27 -30.08
N PHE A 301 10.00 -13.76 -30.78
CA PHE A 301 8.73 -14.23 -30.24
C PHE A 301 8.48 -15.67 -30.72
N GLU A 302 9.37 -16.59 -30.33
CA GLU A 302 9.20 -18.02 -30.59
C GLU A 302 7.92 -18.54 -29.93
N GLY A 303 7.14 -19.30 -30.69
CA GLY A 303 5.84 -19.78 -30.25
C GLY A 303 5.59 -21.22 -30.66
N CYS A 304 6.33 -22.16 -30.07
CA CYS A 304 6.09 -23.59 -30.25
C CYS A 304 4.99 -24.05 -29.29
N PHE A 305 3.85 -24.53 -29.81
CA PHE A 305 2.68 -24.95 -29.04
C PHE A 305 2.54 -26.46 -29.00
N LYS A 306 2.55 -27.02 -27.78
CA LYS A 306 2.13 -28.40 -27.53
C LYS A 306 0.62 -28.45 -27.38
N VAL A 307 -0.04 -29.24 -28.21
CA VAL A 307 -1.50 -29.28 -28.28
C VAL A 307 -2.04 -30.49 -27.52
N ARG A 308 -3.06 -30.26 -26.69
CA ARG A 308 -3.81 -31.29 -25.99
C ARG A 308 -5.28 -31.22 -26.38
N ASN A 309 -5.69 -32.14 -27.23
CA ASN A 309 -7.10 -32.36 -27.57
C ASN A 309 -7.79 -33.12 -26.42
N VAL A 310 -8.86 -32.55 -25.86
CA VAL A 310 -9.64 -33.17 -24.78
C VAL A 310 -11.11 -33.30 -25.18
N LYS A 311 -11.78 -34.25 -24.54
CA LYS A 311 -13.13 -34.65 -24.94
C LYS A 311 -14.15 -33.51 -24.83
N ASP A 312 -14.15 -32.78 -23.72
CA ASP A 312 -15.17 -31.82 -23.32
C ASP A 312 -14.57 -30.65 -22.51
N GLU A 313 -15.39 -29.64 -22.18
CA GLU A 313 -14.96 -28.46 -21.42
C GLU A 313 -14.48 -28.82 -19.99
N GLY A 314 -15.09 -29.84 -19.38
CA GLY A 314 -14.73 -30.28 -18.03
C GLY A 314 -13.31 -30.84 -17.97
N GLU A 315 -12.93 -31.67 -18.94
CA GLU A 315 -11.55 -32.18 -19.07
C GLU A 315 -10.56 -31.07 -19.47
N LEU A 316 -11.01 -30.06 -20.23
CA LEU A 316 -10.19 -28.87 -20.57
C LEU A 316 -9.80 -28.11 -19.31
N LEU A 317 -10.76 -27.81 -18.43
CA LEU A 317 -10.50 -27.09 -17.18
C LEU A 317 -9.62 -27.92 -16.23
N LYS A 318 -9.86 -29.24 -16.12
CA LYS A 318 -9.00 -30.13 -15.31
C LYS A 318 -7.57 -30.15 -15.82
N ALA A 319 -7.38 -30.27 -17.13
CA ALA A 319 -6.04 -30.28 -17.74
C ALA A 319 -5.30 -28.97 -17.50
N TRP A 320 -6.00 -27.83 -17.61
CA TRP A 320 -5.45 -26.51 -17.30
C TRP A 320 -5.01 -26.41 -15.83
N PHE A 321 -5.91 -26.69 -14.88
CA PHE A 321 -5.58 -26.57 -13.46
C PHE A 321 -4.51 -27.57 -13.01
N ALA A 322 -4.51 -28.80 -13.56
CA ALA A 322 -3.46 -29.77 -13.26
C ALA A 322 -2.08 -29.25 -13.68
N HIS A 323 -1.98 -28.64 -14.85
CA HIS A 323 -0.71 -28.10 -15.32
C HIS A 323 -0.29 -26.85 -14.53
N MET A 324 -1.22 -25.96 -14.14
CA MET A 324 -0.89 -24.84 -13.25
C MET A 324 -0.39 -25.30 -11.88
N GLN A 325 -0.94 -26.39 -11.34
CA GLN A 325 -0.49 -26.98 -10.06
C GLN A 325 0.89 -27.64 -10.17
N GLU A 326 1.24 -28.16 -11.35
CA GLU A 326 2.55 -28.75 -11.64
C GLU A 326 3.61 -27.68 -11.87
N ALA A 327 3.32 -26.72 -12.76
CA ALA A 327 4.24 -25.66 -13.18
C ALA A 327 4.44 -24.58 -12.11
N LYS A 328 3.42 -24.35 -11.25
CA LYS A 328 3.45 -23.38 -10.13
C LYS A 328 3.97 -21.99 -10.54
N PRO A 329 3.43 -21.37 -11.61
CA PRO A 329 3.87 -20.04 -12.02
C PRO A 329 3.63 -19.01 -10.90
N GLU A 330 4.62 -18.16 -10.60
CA GLU A 330 4.45 -17.10 -9.60
C GLU A 330 3.64 -15.91 -10.14
N LEU A 331 3.65 -15.71 -11.46
CA LEU A 331 2.87 -14.69 -12.13
C LEU A 331 1.95 -15.34 -13.16
N VAL A 332 0.65 -15.10 -13.03
CA VAL A 332 -0.35 -15.51 -14.00
C VAL A 332 -0.99 -14.26 -14.58
N GLU A 333 -0.76 -14.01 -15.87
CA GLU A 333 -1.36 -12.92 -16.61
C GLU A 333 -2.47 -13.46 -17.51
N PHE A 334 -3.65 -12.85 -17.42
CA PHE A 334 -4.72 -13.08 -18.36
C PHE A 334 -4.62 -12.02 -19.46
N GLY A 335 -4.51 -12.46 -20.72
CA GLY A 335 -4.65 -11.55 -21.85
C GLY A 335 -5.98 -10.81 -21.71
N ASP A 336 -5.98 -9.48 -21.78
CA ASP A 336 -7.11 -8.60 -21.47
C ASP A 336 -8.37 -8.97 -22.30
N GLY A 337 -9.13 -9.94 -21.81
CA GLY A 337 -10.29 -10.52 -22.45
C GLY A 337 -11.46 -9.56 -22.39
N LYS A 338 -11.62 -8.77 -23.46
CA LYS A 338 -12.85 -8.09 -23.92
C LYS A 338 -13.85 -7.69 -22.82
N THR A 339 -13.83 -6.42 -22.43
CA THR A 339 -14.97 -5.77 -21.76
C THR A 339 -16.27 -6.01 -22.54
N MET A 340 -17.30 -6.56 -21.88
CA MET A 340 -18.66 -6.62 -22.42
C MET A 340 -19.09 -5.24 -22.94
N PRO A 341 -19.67 -5.12 -24.14
CA PRO A 341 -20.16 -3.84 -24.60
C PRO A 341 -21.29 -3.30 -23.77
N PHE A 342 -21.38 -1.99 -23.83
CA PHE A 342 -22.25 -1.22 -22.97
C PHE A 342 -23.71 -1.73 -22.96
N LEU A 343 -24.24 -2.18 -24.10
CA LEU A 343 -25.64 -2.62 -24.21
C LEU A 343 -25.91 -3.97 -23.54
N ASP A 344 -24.87 -4.77 -23.30
CA ASP A 344 -24.98 -6.14 -22.79
C ASP A 344 -24.57 -6.25 -21.31
N LEU A 345 -24.14 -5.14 -20.69
CA LEU A 345 -23.90 -5.09 -19.24
C LEU A 345 -25.22 -5.24 -18.46
N PRO A 346 -25.21 -5.73 -17.22
CA PRO A 346 -26.35 -5.62 -16.31
C PRO A 346 -26.82 -4.16 -16.21
N LYS A 347 -28.14 -3.91 -16.09
CA LYS A 347 -28.68 -2.53 -16.04
C LYS A 347 -28.03 -1.65 -14.97
N SER A 348 -27.60 -2.23 -13.85
CA SER A 348 -26.86 -1.55 -12.79
C SER A 348 -25.48 -1.05 -13.26
N GLU A 349 -24.74 -1.88 -13.99
CA GLU A 349 -23.43 -1.54 -14.57
C GLU A 349 -23.55 -0.62 -15.79
N GLN A 350 -24.59 -0.79 -16.62
CA GLN A 350 -24.93 0.17 -17.67
C GLN A 350 -25.13 1.56 -17.07
N GLN A 351 -25.92 1.67 -16.00
CA GLN A 351 -26.12 2.96 -15.32
C GLN A 351 -24.83 3.53 -14.77
N LEU A 352 -23.95 2.69 -14.20
CA LEU A 352 -22.66 3.12 -13.68
C LEU A 352 -21.76 3.67 -14.80
N LYS A 353 -21.56 2.90 -15.88
CA LYS A 353 -20.71 3.31 -17.01
C LYS A 353 -21.28 4.49 -17.78
N LEU A 354 -22.61 4.61 -17.90
CA LEU A 354 -23.26 5.75 -18.54
C LEU A 354 -23.12 7.02 -17.70
N LYS A 355 -23.27 6.91 -16.36
CA LYS A 355 -22.99 8.02 -15.42
C LYS A 355 -21.53 8.46 -15.52
N GLU A 356 -20.58 7.53 -15.55
CA GLU A 356 -19.16 7.85 -15.69
C GLU A 356 -18.82 8.50 -17.04
N ARG A 357 -19.39 7.99 -18.14
CA ARG A 357 -19.18 8.54 -19.48
C ARG A 357 -19.77 9.93 -19.62
N LEU A 358 -20.98 10.14 -19.08
CA LEU A 358 -21.66 11.43 -19.02
C LEU A 358 -20.84 12.41 -18.17
N LYS A 359 -20.34 12.00 -17.00
CA LYS A 359 -19.46 12.80 -16.15
C LYS A 359 -18.20 13.25 -16.90
N LYS A 360 -17.51 12.33 -17.58
CA LYS A 360 -16.31 12.62 -18.38
C LYS A 360 -16.62 13.53 -19.58
N TYR A 361 -17.75 13.33 -20.25
CA TYR A 361 -18.18 14.18 -21.36
C TYR A 361 -18.50 15.61 -20.91
N CYS A 362 -19.29 15.77 -19.83
CA CYS A 362 -19.63 17.08 -19.29
C CYS A 362 -18.39 17.86 -18.85
N GLN A 363 -17.43 17.18 -18.19
CA GLN A 363 -16.14 17.77 -17.82
C GLN A 363 -15.33 18.24 -19.03
N LYS A 364 -15.34 17.48 -20.13
CA LYS A 364 -14.56 17.77 -21.35
C LYS A 364 -15.22 18.83 -22.24
N ALA A 365 -16.54 18.76 -22.42
CA ALA A 365 -17.29 19.63 -23.32
C ALA A 365 -17.53 21.03 -22.74
N TYR A 366 -17.83 21.13 -21.44
CA TYR A 366 -18.24 22.40 -20.85
C TYR A 366 -17.13 23.15 -20.12
N LYS A 367 -15.95 22.54 -19.92
CA LYS A 367 -14.77 23.11 -19.21
C LYS A 367 -15.15 23.94 -17.97
N ARG A 368 -16.27 23.62 -17.32
CA ARG A 368 -16.85 24.34 -16.19
C ARG A 368 -17.35 23.32 -15.19
N VAL A 369 -17.00 23.65 -13.96
CA VAL A 369 -17.18 22.92 -12.72
C VAL A 369 -18.66 22.55 -12.54
N LEU A 370 -18.86 21.30 -12.17
CA LEU A 370 -20.14 20.70 -11.79
C LEU A 370 -20.89 21.59 -10.78
N ASP A 371 -22.11 22.01 -11.09
CA ASP A 371 -23.09 22.35 -10.05
C ASP A 371 -23.63 21.02 -9.47
N LYS A 372 -23.48 20.90 -8.14
CA LYS A 372 -23.55 19.64 -7.37
C LYS A 372 -24.98 19.16 -7.11
N PRO A 373 -25.21 17.83 -7.13
CA PRO A 373 -26.10 17.17 -6.19
C PRO A 373 -25.26 16.47 -5.10
N VAL A 374 -25.53 16.89 -3.86
CA VAL A 374 -25.06 16.37 -2.56
C VAL A 374 -23.60 15.92 -2.51
N THR A 375 -22.77 16.82 -1.97
CA THR A 375 -21.44 16.48 -1.47
C THR A 375 -21.61 15.54 -0.28
N GLU A 376 -21.39 14.23 -0.46
CA GLU A 376 -20.78 13.49 0.65
C GLU A 376 -19.34 13.99 0.75
N LEU A 377 -19.01 14.67 1.84
CA LEU A 377 -17.62 14.94 2.22
C LEU A 377 -16.97 13.58 2.50
N ARG A 378 -16.38 12.98 1.47
CA ARG A 378 -15.37 11.94 1.68
C ARG A 378 -14.04 12.67 1.80
N GLU A 379 -13.67 12.98 3.04
CA GLU A 379 -12.29 13.30 3.35
C GLU A 379 -11.46 12.05 3.05
N ALA A 380 -10.68 12.10 1.98
CA ALA A 380 -9.57 11.18 1.82
C ALA A 380 -8.49 11.65 2.81
N GLY A 381 -8.49 11.06 4.00
CA GLY A 381 -7.49 11.28 5.03
C GLY A 381 -6.17 10.60 4.69
N ILE A 382 -5.68 10.72 3.44
CA ILE A 382 -4.34 10.25 3.10
C ILE A 382 -3.34 11.23 3.72
N CYS A 383 -3.03 11.01 4.99
CA CYS A 383 -1.82 11.52 5.61
C CYS A 383 -0.62 10.70 5.09
N MET A 384 -0.33 10.83 3.79
CA MET A 384 1.04 10.68 3.26
C MET A 384 1.77 12.02 3.29
N ARG A 385 1.17 13.02 3.96
CA ARG A 385 1.65 14.39 4.09
C ARG A 385 2.99 14.48 4.83
N GLU A 386 3.25 13.55 5.74
CA GLU A 386 4.53 13.38 6.44
C GLU A 386 5.50 12.42 5.76
N ASN A 387 5.28 11.97 4.51
CA ASN A 387 6.34 11.21 3.85
C ASN A 387 7.62 12.09 3.88
N PRO A 388 8.73 11.63 4.52
CA PRO A 388 9.93 12.45 4.64
C PRO A 388 10.36 12.99 3.29
N PHE A 389 10.21 12.18 2.23
CA PHE A 389 10.42 12.63 0.86
C PHE A 389 9.66 13.91 0.53
N TYR A 390 8.37 14.03 0.86
CA TYR A 390 7.58 15.20 0.53
C TYR A 390 7.96 16.42 1.37
N VAL A 391 8.01 16.27 2.69
CA VAL A 391 8.34 17.37 3.62
C VAL A 391 9.76 17.87 3.37
N ASP A 392 10.73 16.96 3.24
CA ASP A 392 12.14 17.29 3.00
C ASP A 392 12.35 17.91 1.62
N THR A 393 11.63 17.42 0.60
CA THR A 393 11.67 18.03 -0.73
C THR A 393 11.14 19.46 -0.68
N VAL A 394 9.99 19.69 -0.05
CA VAL A 394 9.41 21.04 0.07
C VAL A 394 10.32 21.97 0.89
N ARG A 395 10.89 21.49 2.00
CA ARG A 395 11.88 22.25 2.80
C ARG A 395 13.10 22.61 1.97
N SER A 396 13.70 21.64 1.28
CA SER A 396 14.85 21.84 0.39
C SER A 396 14.57 22.91 -0.68
N PHE A 397 13.45 22.80 -1.41
CA PHE A 397 13.09 23.79 -2.43
C PHE A 397 12.81 25.18 -1.85
N ARG A 398 12.22 25.26 -0.64
CA ARG A 398 11.99 26.53 0.08
C ARG A 398 13.31 27.18 0.49
N ASP A 399 14.20 26.42 1.10
CA ASP A 399 15.45 26.94 1.67
C ASP A 399 16.38 27.38 0.53
N ARG A 400 16.48 26.59 -0.53
CA ARG A 400 17.17 26.96 -1.78
C ARG A 400 16.61 28.25 -2.38
N ARG A 401 15.28 28.43 -2.36
CA ARG A 401 14.64 29.67 -2.82
C ARG A 401 15.05 30.87 -1.97
N TYR A 402 15.16 30.72 -0.64
CA TYR A 402 15.62 31.80 0.23
C TYR A 402 17.08 32.16 -0.01
N GLU A 403 17.96 31.19 -0.27
CA GLU A 403 19.33 31.44 -0.71
C GLU A 403 19.37 32.28 -1.99
N TYR A 404 18.62 31.88 -3.02
CA TYR A 404 18.55 32.64 -4.28
C TYR A 404 17.94 34.03 -4.11
N LYS A 405 16.96 34.19 -3.22
CA LYS A 405 16.41 35.50 -2.86
C LYS A 405 17.47 36.39 -2.21
N GLY A 406 18.29 35.83 -1.32
CA GLY A 406 19.42 36.52 -0.69
C GLY A 406 20.46 36.93 -1.72
N LEU A 407 20.88 36.01 -2.58
CA LEU A 407 21.86 36.27 -3.65
C LEU A 407 21.35 37.31 -4.65
N ASN A 408 20.07 37.25 -5.05
CA ASN A 408 19.47 38.25 -5.93
C ASN A 408 19.56 39.67 -5.31
N LYS A 409 19.31 39.79 -4.01
CA LYS A 409 19.44 41.07 -3.28
C LYS A 409 20.90 41.56 -3.26
N VAL A 410 21.86 40.67 -3.01
CA VAL A 410 23.30 41.00 -3.01
C VAL A 410 23.75 41.49 -4.39
N TRP A 411 23.39 40.76 -5.45
CA TRP A 411 23.79 41.10 -6.82
C TRP A 411 23.08 42.35 -7.36
N LYS A 412 21.86 42.64 -6.90
CA LYS A 412 21.22 43.96 -7.14
C LYS A 412 22.01 45.10 -6.50
N GLY A 413 22.57 44.90 -5.31
CA GLY A 413 23.50 45.84 -4.68
C GLY A 413 24.77 46.03 -5.51
N LYS A 414 25.45 44.93 -5.87
CA LYS A 414 26.66 44.96 -6.71
C LYS A 414 26.42 45.63 -8.07
N LEU A 415 25.25 45.43 -8.67
CA LEU A 415 24.88 46.08 -9.93
C LEU A 415 24.74 47.60 -9.75
N ALA A 416 24.19 48.06 -8.62
CA ALA A 416 24.12 49.49 -8.31
C ALA A 416 25.53 50.10 -8.14
N ASP A 417 26.42 49.40 -7.43
CA ASP A 417 27.82 49.82 -7.24
C ASP A 417 28.61 49.83 -8.56
N ALA A 418 28.44 48.80 -9.39
CA ALA A 418 29.07 48.69 -10.70
C ALA A 418 28.62 49.84 -11.63
N LYS A 419 27.33 50.20 -11.61
CA LYS A 419 26.79 51.35 -12.34
C LYS A 419 27.36 52.69 -11.83
N ALA A 420 27.55 52.84 -10.52
CA ALA A 420 28.17 54.03 -9.94
C ALA A 420 29.65 54.16 -10.34
N SER A 421 30.38 53.04 -10.42
CA SER A 421 31.80 53.00 -10.79
C SER A 421 32.08 53.07 -12.31
N ARG A 422 31.04 53.04 -13.16
CA ARG A 422 31.12 53.00 -14.65
C ARG A 422 31.99 51.87 -15.23
N ASN A 423 32.19 50.78 -14.49
CA ASN A 423 32.91 49.62 -14.99
C ASN A 423 31.99 48.72 -15.83
N GLN A 424 32.13 48.78 -17.16
CA GLN A 424 31.24 48.09 -18.09
C GLN A 424 31.26 46.55 -17.97
N MET A 425 32.41 45.96 -17.66
CA MET A 425 32.52 44.51 -17.45
C MET A 425 31.74 44.06 -16.22
N ASN A 426 31.91 44.78 -15.10
CA ASN A 426 31.23 44.44 -13.84
C ASN A 426 29.72 44.71 -13.91
N ILE A 427 29.28 45.69 -14.73
CA ILE A 427 27.86 45.95 -14.98
C ILE A 427 27.23 44.74 -15.69
N GLN A 428 27.88 44.24 -16.74
CA GLN A 428 27.36 43.09 -17.49
C GLN A 428 27.28 41.84 -16.60
N GLU A 429 28.36 41.52 -15.89
CA GLU A 429 28.40 40.37 -14.97
C GLU A 429 27.31 40.47 -13.88
N ALA A 430 27.21 41.63 -13.21
CA ALA A 430 26.22 41.79 -12.15
C ALA A 430 24.78 41.73 -12.70
N GLN A 431 24.55 42.19 -13.92
CA GLN A 431 23.24 42.13 -14.57
C GLN A 431 22.85 40.70 -14.93
N ASP A 432 23.77 39.91 -15.47
CA ASP A 432 23.56 38.49 -15.78
C ASP A 432 23.28 37.69 -14.49
N MET A 433 24.02 37.95 -13.41
CA MET A 433 23.80 37.30 -12.12
C MET A 433 22.46 37.67 -11.49
N VAL A 434 21.99 38.92 -11.62
CA VAL A 434 20.64 39.32 -11.16
C VAL A 434 19.57 38.54 -11.91
N VAL A 435 19.67 38.45 -13.23
CA VAL A 435 18.72 37.70 -14.07
C VAL A 435 18.72 36.22 -13.69
N LEU A 436 19.90 35.62 -13.51
CA LEU A 436 20.06 34.23 -13.10
C LEU A 436 19.34 33.94 -11.77
N TYR A 437 19.64 34.71 -10.71
CA TYR A 437 19.05 34.44 -9.41
C TYR A 437 17.55 34.78 -9.33
N ASP A 438 17.07 35.76 -10.11
CA ASP A 438 15.64 36.04 -10.22
C ASP A 438 14.90 34.86 -10.87
N SER A 439 15.46 34.34 -11.97
CA SER A 439 14.95 33.17 -12.70
C SER A 439 14.93 31.92 -11.81
N LEU A 440 16.03 31.64 -11.10
CA LEU A 440 16.13 30.49 -10.19
C LEU A 440 15.14 30.58 -9.03
N GLN A 441 15.00 31.75 -8.41
CA GLN A 441 14.03 31.97 -7.33
C GLN A 441 12.59 31.81 -7.83
N LEU A 442 12.28 32.27 -9.05
CA LEU A 442 10.97 32.14 -9.66
C LEU A 442 10.65 30.67 -9.99
N ALA A 443 11.59 29.95 -10.58
CA ALA A 443 11.44 28.52 -10.87
C ALA A 443 11.13 27.72 -9.59
N HIS A 444 11.89 27.96 -8.51
CA HIS A 444 11.65 27.29 -7.23
C HIS A 444 10.31 27.70 -6.61
N LYS A 445 9.85 28.94 -6.81
CA LYS A 445 8.50 29.37 -6.39
C LYS A 445 7.40 28.62 -7.16
N CYS A 446 7.55 28.46 -8.46
CA CYS A 446 6.59 27.73 -9.30
C CYS A 446 6.51 26.26 -8.87
N ILE A 447 7.66 25.61 -8.68
CA ILE A 447 7.74 24.23 -8.18
C ILE A 447 7.03 24.13 -6.83
N LEU A 448 7.38 24.97 -5.84
CA LEU A 448 6.74 24.97 -4.53
C LEU A 448 5.22 25.14 -4.63
N ASN A 449 4.73 26.08 -5.45
CA ASN A 449 3.29 26.29 -5.63
C ASN A 449 2.60 25.08 -6.26
N SER A 450 3.25 24.39 -7.20
CA SER A 450 2.74 23.17 -7.82
C SER A 450 2.66 22.01 -6.81
N PHE A 451 3.69 21.82 -5.99
CA PHE A 451 3.71 20.82 -4.91
C PHE A 451 2.66 21.13 -3.84
N TYR A 452 2.64 22.37 -3.33
CA TYR A 452 1.64 22.84 -2.36
C TYR A 452 0.20 22.66 -2.84
N GLY A 453 -0.07 22.99 -4.10
CA GLY A 453 -1.38 22.80 -4.70
C GLY A 453 -1.77 21.33 -4.82
N TYR A 454 -0.81 20.38 -4.87
CA TYR A 454 -1.11 18.95 -4.88
C TYR A 454 -1.45 18.43 -3.48
N VAL A 455 -0.69 18.83 -2.45
CA VAL A 455 -0.86 18.29 -1.08
C VAL A 455 -1.94 18.98 -0.25
N MET A 456 -2.15 20.29 -0.45
CA MET A 456 -3.15 21.06 0.29
C MET A 456 -4.54 21.05 -0.36
N ARG A 457 -4.73 20.28 -1.45
CA ARG A 457 -6.07 20.04 -1.99
C ARG A 457 -6.82 19.12 -1.01
N LYS A 458 -7.73 19.71 -0.23
CA LYS A 458 -8.75 19.00 0.56
C LYS A 458 -9.79 18.38 -0.36
#